data_AF-C5BF22-F1
#
_entry.id   AF-C5BF22-F1
#
_cell.length_a   1.000
_cell.length_b   1.000
_cell.length_c   1.000
_cell.angle_alpha   90.00
_cell.angle_beta   90.00
_cell.angle_gamma   90.00
#
_symmetry.space_group_name_H-M   'P 1'
#
loop_
_entity.id
_entity.type
_entity.pdbx_description
1 polymer ?
#
loop_
_entity_poly.entity_id
_entity_poly.type
_entity_poly.pdbx_seq_one_letter_code
_entity_poly.pdbx_strand_id
1 'polypeptide(L)' 'MRLLKEFREFAMCGKVVDMAFGVIIAAVFGKIVSPRSGDVIMPLLRLLIGGTGFKQFH' A
#
# COMPACT_ATOMS: atom_id res chain seq x y z
N MET A 1 10.11 35.08 -9.45
CA MET A 1 9.10 33.98 -9.50
C MET A 1 9.63 32.82 -10.35
N ARG A 2 10.59 32.03 -9.84
CA ARG A 2 11.26 30.95 -10.62
C ARG A 2 10.84 29.53 -10.17
N LEU A 3 10.42 29.38 -8.92
CA LEU A 3 10.09 28.09 -8.31
C LEU A 3 8.97 27.32 -9.02
N LEU A 4 7.92 28.00 -9.51
CA LEU A 4 6.84 27.32 -10.24
C LEU A 4 7.30 26.73 -11.57
N LYS A 5 8.29 27.34 -12.22
CA LYS A 5 8.86 26.86 -13.49
C LYS A 5 9.78 25.67 -13.24
N GLU A 6 10.66 25.79 -12.24
CA GLU A 6 11.56 24.73 -11.80
C GLU A 6 10.82 23.53 -11.22
N PHE A 7 9.74 23.75 -10.47
CA PHE A 7 8.89 22.68 -9.96
C PHE A 7 8.11 21.99 -11.09
N ARG A 8 7.67 22.74 -12.11
CA ARG A 8 7.04 22.17 -13.30
C ARG A 8 8.04 21.33 -14.10
N GLU A 9 9.29 21.77 -14.24
CA GLU A 9 10.36 20.97 -14.84
C GLU A 9 10.72 19.73 -14.01
N PHE A 10 10.79 19.88 -12.68
CA PHE A 10 11.03 18.78 -11.74
C PHE A 10 9.90 17.74 -11.74
N ALA A 11 8.64 18.18 -11.76
CA ALA A 11 7.47 17.32 -11.85
C ALA A 11 7.32 16.67 -13.23
N MET A 12 7.86 17.28 -14.29
CA MET A 12 7.91 16.67 -15.62
C MET A 12 9.05 15.65 -15.78
N CYS A 13 9.99 15.57 -14.83
CA CYS A 13 10.91 14.43 -14.79
C CYS A 13 10.10 13.16 -14.50
N GLY A 14 9.88 12.33 -15.53
CA GLY A 14 9.09 11.09 -15.43
C GLY A 14 9.53 10.14 -14.31
N LYS A 15 10.82 10.16 -13.92
CA LYS A 15 11.34 9.36 -12.79
C LYS A 15 10.79 9.80 -11.42
N VAL A 16 10.48 11.08 -11.24
CA VAL A 16 9.93 11.61 -9.97
C VAL A 16 8.45 11.27 -9.84
N VAL A 17 7.71 11.34 -10.95
CA VAL A 17 6.28 10.98 -10.99
C VAL A 17 6.10 9.50 -10.67
N ASP A 18 6.87 8.62 -11.30
CA ASP A 18 6.82 7.18 -11.05
C ASP A 18 7.18 6.82 -9.60
N MET A 19 8.20 7.46 -9.03
CA MET A 19 8.55 7.33 -7.61
C MET A 19 7.40 7.79 -6.69
N ALA A 20 6.77 8.93 -6.98
CA ALA A 20 5.66 9.45 -6.18
C ALA A 20 4.45 8.51 -6.19
N PHE A 21 4.12 7.92 -7.34
CA PHE A 21 3.08 6.90 -7.44
C PHE A 21 3.41 5.68 -6.58
N GLY A 22 4.66 5.19 -6.60
CA GLY A 22 5.09 4.08 -5.75
C GLY A 22 4.89 4.34 -4.25
N VAL A 23 5.23 5.54 -3.78
CA VAL A 23 5.06 5.94 -2.37
C VAL A 23 3.58 6.04 -1.98
N ILE A 24 2.75 6.62 -2.84
CA ILE A 24 1.31 6.76 -2.59
C ILE A 24 0.64 5.39 -2.50
N ILE A 25 0.97 4.49 -3.43
CA ILE A 25 0.44 3.12 -3.42
C ILE A 25 0.91 2.39 -2.15
N ALA A 26 2.19 2.47 -1.80
CA ALA A 26 2.72 1.85 -0.58
C ALA A 26 2.03 2.36 0.70
N ALA A 27 1.74 3.67 0.78
CA ALA A 27 1.09 4.28 1.94
C ALA A 27 -0.37 3.85 2.13
N VAL A 28 -1.09 3.54 1.04
CA VAL A 28 -2.53 3.23 1.07
C VAL A 28 -2.82 1.74 0.87
N PHE A 29 -1.88 0.96 0.34
CA PHE A 29 -2.03 -0.48 0.06
C PHE A 29 -2.54 -1.26 1.27
N GLY A 30 -1.99 -0.99 2.46
CA GLY A 30 -2.44 -1.64 3.70
C GLY A 30 -3.94 -1.48 3.95
N LYS A 31 -4.51 -0.28 3.77
CA LYS A 31 -5.94 -0.02 3.97
C LYS A 31 -6.84 -0.71 2.95
N ILE A 32 -6.35 -0.87 1.71
CA ILE A 32 -7.08 -1.54 0.64
C ILE A 32 -7.12 -3.05 0.89
N VAL A 33 -6.02 -3.61 1.40
CA VAL A 33 -5.88 -5.05 1.56
C VAL A 33 -6.45 -5.54 2.90
N SER A 34 -6.33 -4.78 4.00
CA SER A 34 -6.79 -5.17 5.35
C SER A 34 -8.21 -5.78 5.43
N PRO A 35 -9.28 -5.13 4.91
CA PRO A 35 -10.63 -5.70 5.02
C PRO A 35 -10.85 -6.94 4.14
N ARG A 36 -10.03 -7.16 3.11
CA ARG A 36 -10.17 -8.28 2.16
C ARG A 36 -9.25 -9.45 2.50
N SER A 37 -8.06 -9.18 3.03
CA SER A 37 -7.10 -10.21 3.44
C SER A 37 -7.53 -10.93 4.72
N GLY A 38 -8.26 -10.26 5.62
CA GLY A 38 -8.86 -10.91 6.77
C GLY A 38 -9.72 -12.11 6.37
N ASP A 39 -10.51 -11.97 5.31
CA ASP A 39 -11.45 -13.01 4.88
C ASP A 39 -10.82 -14.07 3.96
N VAL A 40 -9.74 -13.74 3.24
CA VAL A 40 -9.11 -14.65 2.25
C VAL A 40 -7.82 -15.28 2.78
N ILE A 41 -6.97 -14.49 3.45
CA ILE A 41 -5.64 -14.93 3.91
C ILE A 41 -5.73 -15.62 5.26
N MET A 42 -6.53 -15.13 6.23
CA MET A 42 -6.65 -15.82 7.53
C MET A 42 -7.15 -17.26 7.42
N PRO A 43 -8.17 -17.63 6.62
CA PRO A 43 -8.58 -19.03 6.51
C PRO A 43 -7.51 -19.90 5.85
N LEU A 44 -6.82 -19.40 4.81
CA LEU A 44 -5.75 -20.12 4.14
C LEU A 44 -4.54 -20.33 5.06
N LEU A 45 -4.16 -19.30 5.82
CA LEU A 45 -3.08 -19.36 6.81
C LEU A 45 -3.45 -20.28 7.98
N ARG A 46 -4.72 -20.29 8.39
CA ARG A 46 -5.24 -21.17 9.45
C ARG A 46 -5.25 -22.64 9.07
N LEU A 47 -5.41 -22.96 7.78
CA LEU A 47 -5.28 -24.32 7.26
C LEU A 47 -3.82 -24.78 7.22
N LEU A 48 -2.89 -23.89 6.87
CA LEU A 48 -1.46 -24.19 6.79
C LEU A 48 -0.78 -24.27 8.18
N ILE A 49 -1.20 -23.43 9.13
CA ILE A 49 -0.63 -23.36 10.49
C ILE A 49 -1.32 -24.33 11.48
N GLY A 50 -2.41 -25.01 11.06
CA GLY A 50 -3.06 -26.00 11.91
C GLY A 50 -3.88 -25.40 13.06
N GLY A 51 -4.96 -24.70 12.72
CA GLY A 51 -6.14 -24.58 13.60
C GLY A 51 -6.04 -23.73 14.87
N THR A 52 -4.90 -23.16 15.23
CA THR A 52 -4.74 -22.32 16.44
C THR A 52 -4.10 -20.98 16.06
N GLY A 53 -4.59 -19.79 16.40
CA GLY A 53 -5.84 -19.32 16.99
C GLY A 53 -5.68 -17.80 17.01
N PHE A 54 -6.42 -17.06 16.19
CA PHE A 54 -6.47 -15.59 16.26
C PHE A 54 -7.91 -15.14 16.03
N LYS A 55 -8.78 -15.53 16.96
CA LYS A 55 -10.08 -14.89 17.16
C LYS A 55 -9.95 -13.96 18.37
N GLN A 56 -9.09 -12.95 18.31
CA GLN A 56 -9.20 -11.82 19.23
C GLN A 56 -8.39 -10.62 18.76
N PHE A 57 -8.81 -10.00 17.67
CA PHE A 57 -8.56 -8.58 17.50
C PHE A 57 -9.87 -7.96 17.00
N HIS A 58 -10.42 -7.08 17.84
CA HIS A 58 -11.35 -6.04 17.44
C HIS A 58 -10.63 -5.12 16.45
#